data_AF-A0A645FN66-F1
#
_entry.id   AF-A0A645FN66-F1
#
_cell.length_a   1.000
_cell.length_b   1.000
_cell.length_c   1.000
_cell.angle_alpha   90.00
_cell.angle_beta   90.00
_cell.angle_gamma   90.00
#
_symmetry.space_group_name_H-M   'P 1'
#
loop_
_entity.id
_entity.type
_entity.pdbx_description
1 polymer ?
#
loop_
_entity_poly.entity_id
_entity_poly.type
_entity_poly.pdbx_seq_one_letter_code
_entity_poly.pdbx_strand_id
1 'polypeptide(L)'
;MIHEEDRDFVWNFVQMRLDRRERYELSYRIVDRDGQTRWVWEQGRGIYSSRGEFLGLEGFITDVSASRGAQEEARRRLFFDNATGLLSLSLFLDRLQHLHRHAAIADYPFALIHIEIVTIADIAEHYGPAMSERVSVEIGKRLQIVQNDCNGVARHAGGFAILISDFRPQTLSWAGQSVTEPASEAGLLHLAHALATVISRPLRIDGHSLNLSARFGIASDREAHADAHAMLEQAARHDHPGVLTPPPEPAS
;
A
#
# COMPACT_ATOMS: atom_id res chain seq x y z
N MET A 1 13.52 -26.95 9.05
CA MET A 1 14.25 -27.21 7.79
C MET A 1 13.28 -27.01 6.63
N ILE A 2 13.67 -26.44 5.48
CA ILE A 2 12.77 -26.33 4.32
C ILE A 2 12.38 -27.71 3.79
N HIS A 3 11.09 -27.90 3.50
CA HIS A 3 10.54 -29.14 2.93
C HIS A 3 11.19 -29.44 1.58
N GLU A 4 11.51 -30.70 1.31
CA GLU A 4 12.36 -31.12 0.19
C GLU A 4 11.88 -30.58 -1.17
N GLU A 5 10.59 -30.68 -1.45
CA GLU A 5 9.95 -30.16 -2.68
C GLU A 5 10.01 -28.63 -2.84
N ASP A 6 10.17 -27.88 -1.75
CA ASP A 6 10.16 -26.41 -1.79
C ASP A 6 11.59 -25.82 -1.78
N ARG A 7 12.62 -26.64 -1.52
CA ARG A 7 14.02 -26.19 -1.35
C ARG A 7 14.53 -25.44 -2.57
N ASP A 8 14.39 -26.03 -3.75
CA ASP A 8 14.94 -25.46 -4.99
C ASP A 8 14.19 -24.17 -5.37
N PHE A 9 12.87 -24.16 -5.18
CA PHE A 9 12.04 -22.97 -5.42
C PHE A 9 12.43 -21.82 -4.48
N VAL A 10 12.47 -22.07 -3.17
CA VAL A 10 12.82 -21.06 -2.17
C VAL A 10 14.23 -20.54 -2.41
N TRP A 11 15.20 -21.43 -2.62
CA TRP A 11 16.58 -21.07 -2.89
C TRP A 11 16.69 -20.18 -4.13
N ASN A 12 16.14 -20.62 -5.27
CA ASN A 12 16.25 -19.87 -6.52
C ASN A 12 15.53 -18.52 -6.45
N PHE A 13 14.35 -18.47 -5.82
CA PHE A 13 13.57 -17.24 -5.68
C PHE A 13 14.29 -16.23 -4.79
N VAL A 14 14.82 -16.68 -3.65
CA VAL A 14 15.60 -15.83 -2.74
C VAL A 14 16.89 -15.36 -3.42
N GLN A 15 17.69 -16.26 -4.01
CA GLN A 15 18.94 -15.91 -4.69
C GLN A 15 18.72 -14.89 -5.82
N MET A 16 17.70 -15.11 -6.66
CA MET A 16 17.34 -14.16 -7.72
C MET A 16 17.06 -12.76 -7.16
N ARG A 17 16.35 -12.66 -6.03
CA ARG A 17 16.04 -11.36 -5.41
C ARG A 17 17.25 -10.76 -4.72
N LEU A 18 18.12 -11.57 -4.11
CA LEU A 18 19.37 -11.10 -3.54
C LEU A 18 20.32 -10.54 -4.59
N ASP A 19 20.49 -11.23 -5.73
CA ASP A 19 21.32 -10.79 -6.85
C ASP A 19 20.87 -9.43 -7.39
N ARG A 20 19.55 -9.19 -7.38
CA ARG A 20 18.93 -7.94 -7.80
C ARG A 20 18.89 -6.88 -6.70
N ARG A 21 19.35 -7.21 -5.48
CA ARG A 21 19.27 -6.38 -4.26
C ARG A 21 17.84 -5.95 -3.94
N GLU A 22 16.90 -6.84 -4.23
CA GLU A 22 15.47 -6.69 -4.00
C GLU A 22 15.06 -7.40 -2.71
N ARG A 23 13.94 -6.96 -2.12
CA ARG A 23 13.28 -7.72 -1.07
C ARG A 23 12.57 -8.93 -1.69
N TYR A 24 12.36 -9.97 -0.90
CA TYR A 24 11.60 -11.13 -1.28
C TYR A 24 10.48 -11.39 -0.27
N GLU A 25 9.37 -11.90 -0.79
CA GLU A 25 8.25 -12.41 0.00
C GLU A 25 7.80 -13.72 -0.62
N LEU A 26 7.68 -14.76 0.20
CA LEU A 26 7.21 -16.07 -0.24
C LEU A 26 6.62 -16.88 0.91
N SER A 27 5.73 -17.81 0.56
CA SER A 27 5.27 -18.85 1.47
C SER A 27 5.81 -20.20 1.03
N TYR A 28 6.27 -21.00 1.98
CA TYR A 28 6.79 -22.35 1.71
C TYR A 28 6.61 -23.26 2.91
N ARG A 29 6.87 -24.55 2.72
CA ARG A 29 6.80 -25.55 3.79
C ARG A 29 8.15 -25.71 4.48
N ILE A 30 8.12 -25.82 5.80
CA ILE A 30 9.22 -26.32 6.62
C ILE A 30 8.81 -27.62 7.30
N VAL A 31 9.79 -28.45 7.61
CA VAL A 31 9.69 -29.57 8.56
C VAL A 31 10.25 -29.06 9.90
N ASP A 32 9.41 -29.07 10.93
CA ASP A 32 9.80 -28.68 12.29
C ASP A 32 10.67 -29.76 12.98
N ARG A 33 11.06 -29.53 14.24
CA ARG A 33 11.87 -30.49 15.02
C ARG A 33 11.13 -31.80 15.33
N ASP A 34 9.80 -31.77 15.31
CA ASP A 34 8.92 -32.88 15.65
C ASP A 34 8.52 -33.67 14.38
N GLY A 35 9.07 -33.30 13.22
CA GLY A 35 8.81 -33.94 11.93
C GLY A 35 7.52 -33.49 11.24
N GLN A 36 6.81 -32.49 11.79
CA GLN A 36 5.58 -32.01 11.18
C GLN A 36 5.87 -31.00 10.07
N THR A 37 5.13 -31.12 8.97
CA THR A 37 5.17 -30.14 7.90
C THR A 37 4.33 -28.93 8.28
N ARG A 38 4.99 -27.77 8.27
CA ARG A 38 4.43 -26.48 8.62
C ARG A 38 4.56 -25.52 7.47
N TRP A 39 3.53 -24.73 7.23
CA TRP A 39 3.62 -23.63 6.28
C TRP A 39 4.18 -22.42 6.99
N VAL A 40 5.06 -21.69 6.31
CA VAL A 40 5.57 -20.41 6.78
C VAL A 40 5.43 -19.36 5.70
N TRP A 41 5.21 -18.12 6.12
CA TRP A 41 5.37 -16.94 5.28
C TRP A 41 6.65 -16.22 5.71
N GLU A 42 7.47 -15.85 4.75
CA GLU A 42 8.74 -15.15 4.97
C GLU A 42 8.78 -13.88 4.14
N GLN A 43 9.23 -12.79 4.77
CA GLN A 43 9.66 -11.58 4.09
C GLN A 43 11.09 -11.23 4.53
N GLY A 44 11.97 -10.96 3.56
CA GLY A 44 13.36 -10.65 3.84
C GLY A 44 14.09 -9.88 2.74
N ARG A 45 15.32 -9.48 3.04
CA ARG A 45 16.25 -8.83 2.11
C ARG A 45 17.70 -9.16 2.46
N GLY A 46 18.58 -8.99 1.48
CA GLY A 46 20.03 -9.01 1.71
C GLY A 46 20.53 -7.71 2.34
N ILE A 47 21.40 -7.84 3.34
CA ILE A 47 22.19 -6.75 3.90
C ILE A 47 23.59 -6.80 3.28
N TYR A 48 24.10 -5.64 2.87
CA TYR A 48 25.37 -5.53 2.17
C TYR A 48 26.27 -4.49 2.84
N SER A 49 27.58 -4.70 2.81
CA SER A 49 28.57 -3.74 3.31
C SER A 49 28.64 -2.51 2.40
N SER A 50 29.31 -1.45 2.86
CA SER A 50 29.60 -0.27 2.04
C SER A 50 30.47 -0.58 0.81
N ARG A 51 31.13 -1.74 0.79
CA ARG A 51 31.88 -2.28 -0.36
C ARG A 51 31.05 -3.20 -1.26
N GLY A 52 29.76 -3.38 -0.94
CA GLY A 52 28.84 -4.21 -1.70
C GLY A 52 28.91 -5.70 -1.39
N GLU A 53 29.63 -6.11 -0.35
CA GLU A 53 29.76 -7.52 0.07
C GLU A 53 28.50 -7.96 0.82
N PHE A 54 28.01 -9.16 0.55
CA PHE A 54 26.85 -9.72 1.26
C PHE A 54 27.20 -10.01 2.73
N LEU A 55 26.47 -9.39 3.66
CA LEU A 55 26.67 -9.51 5.10
C LEU A 55 25.67 -10.47 5.76
N GLY A 56 24.49 -10.69 5.15
CA GLY A 56 23.48 -11.60 5.66
C GLY A 56 22.07 -11.29 5.18
N LEU A 57 21.10 -12.03 5.74
CA LEU A 57 19.67 -11.82 5.51
C LEU A 57 19.03 -11.12 6.71
N GLU A 58 18.23 -10.10 6.44
CA GLU A 58 17.33 -9.47 7.40
C GLU A 58 15.89 -9.77 6.97
N GLY A 59 15.09 -10.32 7.88
CA GLY A 59 13.72 -10.70 7.58
C GLY A 59 13.04 -11.36 8.78
N PHE A 60 11.76 -11.70 8.62
CA PHE A 60 11.02 -12.46 9.62
C PHE A 60 10.16 -13.54 8.97
N ILE A 61 9.97 -14.64 9.72
CA ILE A 61 9.25 -15.84 9.29
C ILE A 61 8.12 -16.09 10.27
N THR A 62 6.90 -16.27 9.75
CA THR A 62 5.69 -16.53 10.55
C THR A 62 5.11 -17.90 10.19
N ASP A 63 4.81 -18.71 11.20
CA ASP A 63 4.12 -20.00 11.05
C ASP A 63 2.65 -19.78 10.67
N VAL A 64 2.21 -20.40 9.57
CA VAL A 64 0.87 -20.27 9.00
C VAL A 64 0.17 -21.63 8.80
N SER A 65 0.66 -22.68 9.47
CA SER A 65 0.29 -24.10 9.29
C SER A 65 -1.16 -24.47 9.61
N ALA A 66 -1.82 -23.72 10.48
CA ALA A 66 -3.18 -24.01 10.96
C ALA A 66 -4.28 -23.82 9.89
N SER A 67 -3.95 -23.76 8.59
CA SER A 67 -4.80 -23.06 7.62
C SER A 67 -4.59 -23.46 6.15
N ARG A 68 -4.85 -24.71 5.76
CA ARG A 68 -5.05 -25.08 4.33
C ARG A 68 -6.17 -26.11 4.17
N GLY A 69 -7.06 -26.07 3.15
CA GLY A 69 -6.89 -25.53 1.79
C GLY A 69 -8.16 -25.10 1.04
N ALA A 70 -9.23 -24.70 1.73
CA ALA A 70 -10.27 -23.81 1.15
C ALA A 70 -10.00 -22.31 1.45
N GLN A 71 -8.89 -22.05 2.14
CA GLN A 71 -8.60 -20.80 2.84
C GLN A 71 -7.61 -19.90 2.10
N GLU A 72 -6.99 -20.31 0.98
CA GLU A 72 -6.12 -19.43 0.19
C GLU A 72 -6.93 -18.28 -0.45
N GLU A 73 -8.13 -18.60 -0.92
CA GLU A 73 -9.08 -17.64 -1.51
C GLU A 73 -9.84 -16.86 -0.42
N ALA A 74 -10.02 -17.45 0.77
CA ALA A 74 -10.45 -16.74 1.98
C ALA A 74 -9.32 -15.91 2.63
N ARG A 75 -8.04 -16.22 2.37
CA ARG A 75 -6.87 -15.47 2.86
C ARG A 75 -6.52 -14.30 1.96
N ARG A 76 -6.72 -14.42 0.64
CA ARG A 76 -6.80 -13.23 -0.22
C ARG A 76 -7.82 -12.24 0.33
N ARG A 77 -8.99 -12.69 0.83
CA ARG A 77 -9.99 -11.82 1.50
C ARG A 77 -9.51 -11.23 2.84
N LEU A 78 -8.57 -11.86 3.54
CA LEU A 78 -8.06 -11.38 4.83
C LEU A 78 -6.96 -10.33 4.66
N PHE A 79 -6.18 -10.39 3.57
CA PHE A 79 -5.06 -9.47 3.30
C PHE A 79 -5.37 -8.42 2.24
N PHE A 80 -6.31 -8.68 1.34
CA PHE A 80 -6.67 -7.81 0.24
C PHE A 80 -8.20 -7.66 0.10
N ASP A 81 -8.63 -6.48 -0.28
CA ASP A 81 -9.98 -6.24 -0.77
C ASP A 81 -10.12 -6.88 -2.16
N ASN A 82 -11.01 -7.86 -2.28
CA ASN A 82 -11.14 -8.63 -3.53
C ASN A 82 -11.63 -7.81 -4.73
N ALA A 83 -12.40 -6.75 -4.49
CA ALA A 83 -12.98 -5.97 -5.58
C ALA A 83 -11.92 -5.06 -6.23
N THR A 84 -11.02 -4.52 -5.42
CA THR A 84 -10.02 -3.53 -5.81
C THR A 84 -8.61 -4.08 -5.91
N GLY A 85 -8.31 -5.19 -5.24
CA GLY A 85 -6.96 -5.73 -5.04
C GLY A 85 -6.07 -4.83 -4.17
N LEU A 86 -6.67 -3.95 -3.38
CA LEU A 86 -6.01 -3.15 -2.35
C LEU A 86 -5.79 -3.96 -1.07
N LEU A 87 -5.02 -3.46 -0.11
CA LEU A 87 -4.91 -4.09 1.20
C LEU A 87 -6.27 -4.13 1.90
N SER A 88 -6.48 -5.16 2.70
CA SER A 88 -7.54 -5.15 3.71
C SER A 88 -7.25 -4.06 4.74
N LEU A 89 -8.31 -3.46 5.28
CA LEU A 89 -8.15 -2.41 6.30
C LEU A 89 -7.41 -2.95 7.54
N SER A 90 -7.61 -4.22 7.91
CA SER A 90 -6.89 -4.83 9.03
C SER A 90 -5.38 -4.87 8.82
N LEU A 91 -4.91 -5.32 7.64
CA LEU A 91 -3.48 -5.36 7.32
C LEU A 91 -2.90 -3.94 7.21
N PHE A 92 -3.66 -3.01 6.64
CA PHE A 92 -3.26 -1.60 6.59
C PHE A 92 -3.03 -1.02 7.99
N LEU A 93 -3.98 -1.23 8.91
CA LEU A 93 -3.89 -0.73 10.29
C LEU A 93 -2.74 -1.38 11.07
N ASP A 94 -2.50 -2.68 10.87
CA ASP A 94 -1.35 -3.37 11.47
C ASP A 94 -0.02 -2.75 11.02
N ARG A 95 0.14 -2.50 9.71
CA ARG A 95 1.33 -1.82 9.16
C ARG A 95 1.49 -0.40 9.71
N LEU A 96 0.41 0.37 9.78
CA LEU A 96 0.44 1.73 10.34
C LEU A 96 0.85 1.70 11.82
N GLN A 97 0.30 0.76 12.60
CA GLN A 97 0.63 0.60 14.01
C GLN A 97 2.09 0.16 14.22
N HIS A 98 2.62 -0.67 13.32
CA HIS A 98 4.03 -1.04 13.34
C HIS A 98 4.93 0.17 13.07
N LEU A 99 4.67 0.93 12.00
CA LEU A 99 5.47 2.12 11.67
C LEU A 99 5.40 3.19 12.75
N HIS A 100 4.22 3.47 13.31
CA HIS A 100 4.07 4.47 14.38
C HIS A 100 4.91 4.11 15.62
N ARG A 101 5.04 2.82 15.95
CA ARG A 101 5.86 2.36 17.08
C ARG A 101 7.35 2.30 16.78
N HIS A 102 7.75 1.90 15.58
CA HIS A 102 9.13 1.51 15.30
C HIS A 102 9.91 2.49 14.41
N ALA A 103 9.26 3.39 13.67
CA ALA A 103 9.94 4.30 12.75
C ALA A 103 10.95 5.23 13.45
N ALA A 104 10.68 5.65 14.69
CA ALA A 104 11.59 6.49 15.48
C ALA A 104 12.93 5.80 15.78
N ILE A 105 12.93 4.47 15.89
CA ILE A 105 14.14 3.70 16.20
C ILE A 105 15.03 3.59 14.95
N ALA A 106 14.42 3.55 13.77
CA ALA A 106 15.09 3.36 12.49
C ALA A 106 15.35 4.68 11.72
N ASP A 107 14.95 5.83 12.29
CA ASP A 107 15.01 7.17 11.69
C ASP A 107 14.48 7.20 10.24
N TYR A 108 13.37 6.48 10.01
CA TYR A 108 12.80 6.33 8.67
C TYR A 108 11.47 7.07 8.54
N PRO A 109 11.30 7.99 7.56
CA PRO A 109 10.09 8.76 7.41
C PRO A 109 8.94 7.92 6.86
N PHE A 110 7.72 8.15 7.35
CA PHE A 110 6.51 7.63 6.72
C PHE A 110 5.42 8.71 6.73
N ALA A 111 4.47 8.60 5.81
CA ALA A 111 3.36 9.51 5.72
C ALA A 111 2.06 8.76 5.44
N LEU A 112 0.97 9.37 5.88
CA LEU A 112 -0.39 8.92 5.66
C LEU A 112 -1.12 9.97 4.82
N ILE A 113 -1.76 9.52 3.75
CA ILE A 113 -2.63 10.35 2.90
C ILE A 113 -4.02 9.71 2.93
N HIS A 114 -5.04 10.47 3.32
CA HIS A 114 -6.42 10.06 3.20
C HIS A 114 -7.09 10.77 2.03
N ILE A 115 -7.91 10.04 1.28
CA ILE A 115 -8.60 10.50 0.08
C ILE A 115 -10.09 10.31 0.29
N GLU A 116 -10.88 11.36 0.13
CA GLU A 116 -12.34 11.28 0.02
C GLU A 116 -12.76 11.62 -1.41
N ILE A 117 -13.64 10.80 -1.98
CA ILE A 117 -14.20 11.04 -3.32
C ILE A 117 -15.52 11.80 -3.16
N VAL A 118 -15.46 13.12 -3.31
CA VAL A 118 -16.60 14.03 -3.05
C VAL A 118 -17.80 13.68 -3.94
N THR A 119 -17.54 13.38 -5.22
CA THR A 119 -18.58 13.05 -6.22
C THR A 119 -19.32 11.73 -6.00
N ILE A 120 -18.94 10.87 -5.04
CA ILE A 120 -19.60 9.57 -4.84
C ILE A 120 -21.07 9.72 -4.43
N ALA A 121 -21.40 10.72 -3.59
CA ALA A 121 -22.76 10.94 -3.14
C ALA A 121 -23.70 11.31 -4.30
N ASP A 122 -23.28 12.27 -5.14
CA ASP A 122 -24.03 12.71 -6.32
C ASP A 122 -24.26 11.55 -7.30
N ILE A 123 -23.25 10.71 -7.51
CA ILE A 123 -23.35 9.52 -8.37
C ILE A 123 -24.35 8.52 -7.78
N ALA A 124 -24.34 8.31 -6.47
CA ALA A 124 -25.26 7.40 -5.79
C ALA A 124 -26.71 7.90 -5.90
N GLU A 125 -26.93 9.21 -5.81
CA GLU A 125 -28.25 9.82 -5.97
C GLU A 125 -28.77 9.73 -7.41
N HIS A 126 -27.92 10.01 -8.41
CA HIS A 126 -28.35 10.09 -9.80
C HIS A 126 -28.40 8.73 -10.51
N TYR A 127 -27.42 7.85 -10.28
CA TYR A 127 -27.26 6.55 -10.97
C TYR A 127 -27.50 5.35 -10.05
N GLY A 128 -27.72 5.58 -8.76
CA GLY A 128 -27.99 4.54 -7.76
C GLY A 128 -26.75 3.98 -7.06
N PRO A 129 -26.92 3.27 -5.92
CA PRO A 129 -25.82 2.77 -5.09
C PRO A 129 -24.88 1.77 -5.81
N ALA A 130 -25.39 1.02 -6.79
CA ALA A 130 -24.58 0.07 -7.53
C ALA A 130 -23.54 0.77 -8.45
N MET A 131 -23.89 1.93 -9.02
CA MET A 131 -22.98 2.70 -9.85
C MET A 131 -21.87 3.33 -9.00
N SER A 132 -22.22 3.91 -7.85
CA SER A 132 -21.22 4.52 -6.95
C SER A 132 -20.26 3.48 -6.36
N GLU A 133 -20.74 2.27 -6.03
CA GLU A 133 -19.85 1.18 -5.60
C GLU A 133 -18.90 0.76 -6.73
N ARG A 134 -19.38 0.64 -7.98
CA ARG A 134 -18.50 0.36 -9.13
C ARG A 134 -17.45 1.45 -9.35
N VAL A 135 -17.83 2.72 -9.19
CA VAL A 135 -16.88 3.84 -9.23
C VAL A 135 -15.82 3.70 -8.14
N SER A 136 -16.22 3.40 -6.90
CA SER A 136 -15.28 3.15 -5.79
C SER A 136 -14.32 2.00 -6.12
N VAL A 137 -14.83 0.91 -6.70
CA VAL A 137 -14.01 -0.23 -7.11
C VAL A 137 -12.98 0.15 -8.19
N GLU A 138 -13.39 0.89 -9.23
CA GLU A 138 -12.48 1.32 -10.29
C GLU A 138 -11.44 2.34 -9.81
N ILE A 139 -11.78 3.22 -8.86
CA ILE A 139 -10.81 4.10 -8.21
C ILE A 139 -9.80 3.27 -7.42
N GLY A 140 -10.25 2.27 -6.66
CA GLY A 140 -9.37 1.39 -5.91
C GLY A 140 -8.36 0.67 -6.81
N LYS A 141 -8.81 0.16 -7.97
CA LYS A 141 -7.91 -0.43 -8.98
C LYS A 141 -6.86 0.56 -9.49
N ARG A 142 -7.22 1.82 -9.73
CA ARG A 142 -6.26 2.86 -10.15
C ARG A 142 -5.21 3.14 -9.08
N LEU A 143 -5.59 3.10 -7.81
CA LEU A 143 -4.70 3.33 -6.68
C LEU A 143 -3.74 2.16 -6.41
N GLN A 144 -3.92 1.00 -7.05
CA GLN A 144 -2.95 -0.10 -6.96
C GLN A 144 -1.54 0.32 -7.42
N ILE A 145 -1.42 1.35 -8.25
CA ILE A 145 -0.12 1.88 -8.71
C ILE A 145 0.78 2.37 -7.56
N VAL A 146 0.18 2.71 -6.41
CA VAL A 146 0.89 3.16 -5.20
C VAL A 146 1.39 1.97 -4.38
N GLN A 147 0.70 0.83 -4.45
CA GLN A 147 0.99 -0.34 -3.63
C GLN A 147 2.33 -0.98 -4.01
N ASN A 148 3.10 -1.32 -2.99
CA ASN A 148 4.29 -2.15 -3.09
C ASN A 148 4.52 -2.82 -1.73
N ASP A 149 5.69 -3.43 -1.55
CA ASP A 149 6.03 -4.13 -0.31
C ASP A 149 5.96 -3.23 0.94
N CYS A 150 6.22 -1.92 0.78
CA CYS A 150 6.30 -0.94 1.87
C CYS A 150 5.14 0.06 1.87
N ASN A 151 4.61 0.44 0.70
CA ASN A 151 3.45 1.32 0.61
C ASN A 151 2.15 0.50 0.57
N GLY A 152 1.13 0.99 1.27
CA GLY A 152 -0.16 0.32 1.36
C GLY A 152 -1.30 1.26 0.99
N VAL A 153 -2.36 0.70 0.42
CA VAL A 153 -3.61 1.43 0.20
C VAL A 153 -4.75 0.54 0.68
N ALA A 154 -5.73 1.11 1.39
CA ALA A 154 -6.93 0.42 1.82
C ALA A 154 -8.17 1.31 1.68
N ARG A 155 -9.35 0.70 1.48
CA ARG A 155 -10.62 1.42 1.60
C ARG A 155 -10.84 1.82 3.06
N HIS A 156 -11.20 3.08 3.30
CA HIS A 156 -11.41 3.61 4.65
C HIS A 156 -12.40 4.78 4.62
N ALA A 157 -13.37 4.82 5.55
CA ALA A 157 -14.32 5.93 5.74
C ALA A 157 -14.98 6.48 4.46
N GLY A 158 -15.42 5.60 3.55
CA GLY A 158 -16.05 6.01 2.27
C GLY A 158 -15.06 6.45 1.18
N GLY A 159 -13.76 6.47 1.48
CA GLY A 159 -12.68 6.78 0.57
C GLY A 159 -11.51 5.80 0.71
N PHE A 160 -10.29 6.32 0.72
CA PHE A 160 -9.06 5.51 0.73
C PHE A 160 -8.02 6.09 1.69
N ALA A 161 -7.36 5.21 2.45
CA ALA A 161 -6.17 5.54 3.21
C ALA A 161 -4.94 4.99 2.48
N ILE A 162 -3.89 5.80 2.39
CA ILE A 162 -2.64 5.51 1.71
C ILE A 162 -1.49 5.70 2.70
N LEU A 163 -0.67 4.67 2.85
CA LEU A 163 0.52 4.65 3.67
C LEU A 163 1.74 4.67 2.74
N ILE A 164 2.57 5.71 2.84
CA ILE A 164 3.84 5.81 2.11
C ILE A 164 4.98 5.64 3.11
N SER A 165 5.73 4.57 2.95
CA SER A 165 6.97 4.30 3.70
C SER A 165 8.10 3.85 2.78
N ASP A 166 8.00 4.06 1.47
CA ASP A 166 9.11 3.93 0.54
C ASP A 166 9.12 5.12 -0.42
N PHE A 167 10.05 6.02 -0.14
CA PHE A 167 10.22 7.30 -0.80
C PHE A 167 11.25 7.27 -1.94
N ARG A 168 11.75 6.08 -2.32
CA ARG A 168 12.71 5.96 -3.42
C ARG A 168 12.08 6.40 -4.75
N PRO A 169 12.84 7.06 -5.65
CA PRO A 169 12.32 7.54 -6.94
C PRO A 169 11.64 6.46 -7.79
N GLN A 170 12.15 5.22 -7.76
CA GLN A 170 11.57 4.11 -8.52
C GLN A 170 10.18 3.72 -7.98
N THR A 171 9.99 3.82 -6.66
CA THR A 171 8.73 3.50 -5.99
C THR A 171 7.69 4.61 -6.19
N LEU A 172 8.16 5.85 -6.33
CA LEU A 172 7.32 7.03 -6.53
C LEU A 172 7.19 7.45 -8.02
N SER A 173 7.59 6.60 -8.97
CA SER A 173 7.58 6.95 -10.40
C SER A 173 6.18 7.28 -10.93
N TRP A 174 5.14 6.77 -10.27
CA TRP A 174 3.74 7.10 -10.57
C TRP A 174 3.41 8.58 -10.30
N ALA A 175 4.18 9.25 -9.45
CA ALA A 175 4.02 10.66 -9.12
C ALA A 175 4.68 11.61 -10.14
N GLY A 176 5.26 11.09 -11.23
CA GLY A 176 5.85 11.89 -12.28
C GLY A 176 7.27 12.35 -11.94
N GLN A 177 7.52 13.66 -12.03
CA GLN A 177 8.87 14.20 -11.83
C GLN A 177 9.40 13.92 -10.42
N SER A 178 10.69 13.60 -10.34
CA SER A 178 11.35 13.34 -9.07
C SER A 178 11.36 14.61 -8.22
N VAL A 179 10.81 14.51 -7.01
CA VAL A 179 10.84 15.60 -6.03
C VAL A 179 12.11 15.47 -5.19
N THR A 180 12.79 16.59 -4.98
CA THR A 180 13.87 16.69 -4.00
C THR A 180 13.23 16.62 -2.62
N GLU A 181 13.53 15.57 -1.84
CA GLU A 181 12.93 15.31 -0.51
C GLU A 181 11.43 15.00 -0.53
N PRO A 182 11.02 13.84 -1.07
CA PRO A 182 9.60 13.48 -1.20
C PRO A 182 8.89 13.23 0.14
N ALA A 183 9.63 13.09 1.25
CA ALA A 183 9.06 13.00 2.60
C ALA A 183 8.81 14.37 3.27
N SER A 184 9.26 15.47 2.66
CA SER A 184 8.95 16.83 3.12
C SER A 184 7.48 17.19 2.90
N GLU A 185 6.99 18.23 3.57
CA GLU A 185 5.62 18.74 3.37
C GLU A 185 5.32 19.03 1.88
N ALA A 186 6.25 19.70 1.18
CA ALA A 186 6.12 19.98 -0.25
C ALA A 186 6.11 18.70 -1.10
N GLY A 187 6.94 17.71 -0.73
CA GLY A 187 6.96 16.39 -1.36
C GLY A 187 5.64 15.63 -1.22
N LEU A 188 5.09 15.60 0.00
CA LEU A 188 3.81 14.95 0.26
C LEU A 188 2.65 15.65 -0.44
N LEU A 189 2.68 16.98 -0.52
CA LEU A 189 1.70 17.75 -1.30
C LEU A 189 1.80 17.42 -2.80
N HIS A 190 3.01 17.26 -3.34
CA HIS A 190 3.20 16.80 -4.73
C HIS A 190 2.62 15.39 -4.94
N LEU A 191 2.86 14.46 -4.01
CA LEU A 191 2.27 13.11 -4.06
C LEU A 191 0.74 13.16 -4.06
N ALA A 192 0.13 14.02 -3.23
CA ALA A 192 -1.31 14.23 -3.21
C ALA A 192 -1.86 14.76 -4.55
N HIS A 193 -1.16 15.71 -5.19
CA HIS A 193 -1.54 16.20 -6.52
C HIS A 193 -1.44 15.11 -7.60
N ALA A 194 -0.40 14.28 -7.55
CA ALA A 194 -0.28 13.15 -8.46
C ALA A 194 -1.44 12.14 -8.28
N LEU A 195 -1.82 11.85 -7.04
CA LEU A 195 -2.99 11.02 -6.74
C LEU A 195 -4.28 11.63 -7.27
N ALA A 196 -4.47 12.95 -7.11
CA ALA A 196 -5.60 13.67 -7.68
C ALA A 196 -5.66 13.54 -9.21
N THR A 197 -4.51 13.59 -9.87
CA THR A 197 -4.40 13.39 -11.32
C THR A 197 -4.75 11.95 -11.73
N VAL A 198 -4.36 10.95 -10.93
CA VAL A 198 -4.73 9.54 -11.17
C VAL A 198 -6.24 9.33 -11.02
N ILE A 199 -6.85 9.92 -9.98
CA ILE A 199 -8.27 9.75 -9.66
C ILE A 199 -9.17 10.48 -10.64
N SER A 200 -8.83 11.72 -11.01
CA SER A 200 -9.66 12.59 -11.84
C SER A 200 -9.78 12.16 -13.30
N ARG A 201 -8.98 11.18 -13.77
CA ARG A 201 -9.14 10.59 -15.10
C ARG A 201 -10.61 10.14 -15.30
N PRO A 202 -11.31 10.55 -16.36
CA PRO A 202 -12.71 10.17 -16.53
C PRO A 202 -12.91 8.65 -16.46
N LEU A 203 -13.90 8.20 -15.70
CA LEU A 203 -14.31 6.80 -15.67
C LEU A 203 -15.40 6.57 -16.71
N ARG A 204 -15.26 5.51 -17.51
CA ARG A 204 -16.31 5.06 -18.43
C ARG A 204 -16.94 3.78 -17.90
N ILE A 205 -18.17 3.89 -17.42
CA ILE A 205 -18.93 2.79 -16.84
C ILE A 205 -20.31 2.76 -17.50
N ASP A 206 -20.67 1.63 -18.10
CA ASP A 206 -21.94 1.42 -18.82
C ASP A 206 -22.29 2.51 -19.85
N GLY A 207 -21.26 3.07 -20.51
CA GLY A 207 -21.42 4.14 -21.51
C GLY A 207 -21.49 5.55 -20.93
N HIS A 208 -21.54 5.72 -19.61
CA HIS A 208 -21.47 7.02 -18.95
C HIS A 208 -20.02 7.44 -18.71
N SER A 209 -19.71 8.71 -18.97
CA SER A 209 -18.43 9.33 -18.62
C SER A 209 -18.59 10.09 -17.31
N LEU A 210 -17.89 9.66 -16.27
CA LEU A 210 -17.97 10.21 -14.93
C LEU A 210 -16.69 10.98 -14.61
N ASN A 211 -16.83 12.26 -14.26
CA ASN A 211 -15.74 13.09 -13.78
C ASN A 211 -15.72 13.03 -12.26
N LEU A 212 -14.52 12.81 -11.70
CA LEU A 212 -14.34 12.61 -10.27
C LEU A 212 -13.60 13.79 -9.66
N SER A 213 -14.02 14.19 -8.47
CA SER A 213 -13.26 15.09 -7.62
C SER A 213 -12.95 14.42 -6.28
N ALA A 214 -11.80 14.78 -5.70
CA ALA A 214 -11.35 14.22 -4.44
C ALA A 214 -10.78 15.31 -3.52
N ARG A 215 -10.92 15.08 -2.21
CA ARG A 215 -10.27 15.83 -1.15
C ARG A 215 -9.19 14.97 -0.50
N PHE A 216 -8.14 15.63 -0.04
CA PHE A 216 -6.96 14.97 0.51
C PHE A 216 -6.66 15.51 1.91
N GLY A 217 -6.24 14.63 2.81
CA GLY A 217 -5.67 14.99 4.09
C GLY A 217 -4.37 14.24 4.30
N ILE A 218 -3.38 14.90 4.90
CA ILE A 218 -2.02 14.38 5.03
C ILE A 218 -1.65 14.42 6.51
N ALA A 219 -1.01 13.36 7.00
CA ALA A 219 -0.36 13.31 8.29
C ALA A 219 1.02 12.66 8.13
N SER A 220 2.07 13.31 8.60
CA SER A 220 3.45 12.84 8.49
C SER A 220 4.27 13.01 9.76
N ASP A 221 3.80 13.84 10.71
CA ASP A 221 4.44 14.00 12.00
C ASP A 221 3.93 12.94 12.99
N ARG A 222 4.74 11.90 13.20
CA ARG A 222 4.45 10.83 14.15
C ARG A 222 4.32 11.33 15.58
N GLU A 223 5.13 12.32 15.99
CA GLU A 223 5.20 12.79 17.38
C GLU A 223 4.03 13.69 17.76
N ALA A 224 3.43 14.36 16.75
CA ALA A 224 2.18 15.08 16.91
C ALA A 224 0.97 14.15 17.21
N HIS A 225 1.13 12.82 17.13
CA HIS A 225 0.03 11.86 17.28
C HIS A 225 0.34 10.80 18.34
N ALA A 226 -0.57 10.65 19.31
CA ALA A 226 -0.42 9.71 20.41
C ALA A 226 -0.29 8.24 19.96
N ASP A 227 -1.01 7.87 18.91
CA ASP A 227 -0.98 6.54 18.31
C ASP A 227 -1.30 6.59 16.79
N ALA A 228 -1.22 5.41 16.16
CA ALA A 228 -1.56 5.21 14.76
C ALA A 228 -3.01 5.59 14.40
N HIS A 229 -3.95 5.39 15.33
CA HIS A 229 -5.36 5.68 15.09
C HIS A 229 -5.61 7.18 15.04
N ALA A 230 -5.05 7.95 15.99
CA ALA A 230 -5.12 9.41 16.00
C ALA A 230 -4.51 10.03 14.74
N MET A 231 -3.40 9.46 14.24
CA MET A 231 -2.80 9.89 12.98
C MET A 231 -3.72 9.65 11.77
N LEU A 232 -4.42 8.51 11.74
CA LEU A 232 -5.41 8.19 10.70
C LEU A 232 -6.64 9.08 10.76
N GLU A 233 -7.16 9.35 11.95
CA GLU A 233 -8.26 10.29 12.12
C GLU A 233 -7.87 11.70 11.69
N GLN A 234 -6.65 12.17 12.00
CA GLN A 234 -6.19 13.48 11.57
C GLN A 234 -6.12 13.59 10.04
N ALA A 235 -5.55 12.59 9.37
CA ALA A 235 -5.56 12.57 7.90
C ALA A 235 -7.00 12.53 7.35
N ALA A 236 -7.92 11.84 8.03
CA ALA A 236 -9.31 11.70 7.58
C ALA A 236 -10.19 12.95 7.76
N ARG A 237 -9.78 13.95 8.55
CA ARG A 237 -10.53 15.22 8.69
C ARG A 237 -10.45 16.11 7.46
N HIS A 238 -9.45 15.89 6.59
CA HIS A 238 -9.18 16.73 5.41
C HIS A 238 -9.12 18.23 5.72
N ASP A 239 -8.57 18.60 6.88
CA ASP A 239 -8.47 20.00 7.33
C ASP A 239 -7.52 20.85 6.47
N HIS A 240 -6.78 20.24 5.55
CA HIS A 240 -6.02 20.97 4.53
C HIS A 240 -6.93 21.40 3.36
N PRO A 241 -6.97 22.71 3.03
CA PRO A 241 -7.86 23.23 2.00
C PRO A 241 -7.28 22.91 0.63
N GLY A 242 -7.69 21.80 0.05
CA GLY A 242 -7.31 21.44 -1.30
C GLY A 242 -8.30 20.44 -1.86
N VAL A 243 -9.41 20.93 -2.42
CA VAL A 243 -9.99 20.22 -3.56
C VAL A 243 -8.93 20.34 -4.65
N LEU A 244 -8.08 19.33 -4.76
CA LEU A 244 -7.07 19.28 -5.81
C LEU A 244 -7.82 18.91 -7.09
N THR A 245 -8.32 19.93 -7.78
CA THR A 245 -8.80 19.78 -9.15
C THR A 245 -7.60 19.52 -10.05
N PRO A 246 -7.69 18.59 -11.02
CA PRO A 246 -6.63 18.41 -12.00
C PRO A 246 -6.32 19.76 -12.70
N PRO A 247 -5.07 20.00 -13.10
CA PRO A 247 -4.75 21.16 -13.93
C PRO A 247 -5.60 21.13 -15.21
N PRO A 248 -6.03 22.29 -15.74
CA PRO A 248 -6.78 22.34 -17.00
C PRO A 248 -5.98 21.66 -18.12
N GLU A 249 -6.66 20.94 -19.02
CA GLU A 249 -6.01 20.35 -20.19
C GLU A 249 -5.28 21.44 -20.99
N PRO A 250 -4.08 21.15 -21.54
CA PRO A 250 -3.40 22.09 -22.42
C PRO A 250 -4.31 22.36 -23.63
N ALA A 251 -4.58 23.64 -23.89
CA ALA A 251 -5.32 24.05 -25.08
C ALA A 251 -4.64 23.45 -26.32
N SER A 252 -5.41 22.67 -27.08
CA SER A 252 -4.97 22.05 -28.34
C SER A 252 -4.62 23.09 -29.40
#